data_AF-A0A0G1R625-F1
#
_entry.id   AF-A0A0G1R625-F1
#
_cell.length_a   1.000
_cell.length_b   1.000
_cell.length_c   1.000
_cell.angle_alpha   90.00
_cell.angle_beta   90.00
_cell.angle_gamma   90.00
#
_symmetry.space_group_name_H-M   'P 1'
#
loop_
_entity.id
_entity.type
_entity.pdbx_description
1 polymer ?
#
loop_
_entity_poly.entity_id
_entity_poly.type
_entity_poly.pdbx_seq_one_letter_code
_entity_poly.pdbx_strand_id
1 'polypeptide(L)'
;MNNKVRKQIEEYSKSLKWTPENFYWEHTSQVRDFALMIQKEIGGDKDVVEASALLHDIGKAKLLAPGHEEISAQLAKKFLGKIKFDENKISKVIECIRYKNFENPEAKVLRSADSMSLIMDNSGGREWYFKNVLNNDKKRVLGELQKSFSEIGFDFAKEFVNKDYQKLLRKYR
;
A
#
# COMPACT_ATOMS: atom_id res chain seq x y z
N MET A 1 16.03 -6.06 0.30
CA MET A 1 16.28 -7.51 0.18
C MET A 1 17.15 -7.77 -1.04
N ASN A 2 17.68 -8.98 -1.27
CA ASN A 2 18.42 -9.26 -2.50
C ASN A 2 17.49 -9.28 -3.73
N ASN A 3 18.04 -9.07 -4.93
CA ASN A 3 17.25 -8.93 -6.16
C ASN A 3 16.44 -10.20 -6.51
N LYS A 4 16.96 -11.39 -6.20
CA LYS A 4 16.28 -12.66 -6.46
C LYS A 4 15.00 -12.76 -5.64
N VAL A 5 15.08 -12.50 -4.34
CA VAL A 5 13.94 -12.53 -3.41
C VAL A 5 12.91 -11.48 -3.80
N ARG A 6 13.35 -10.24 -4.10
CA ARG A 6 12.43 -9.19 -4.58
C ARG A 6 11.66 -9.64 -5.81
N LYS A 7 12.35 -10.15 -6.83
CA LYS A 7 11.73 -10.60 -8.07
C LYS A 7 10.68 -11.68 -7.82
N GLN A 8 10.96 -12.64 -6.93
CA GLN A 8 9.98 -13.67 -6.56
C GLN A 8 8.72 -13.06 -5.91
N ILE A 9 8.88 -12.08 -5.03
CA ILE A 9 7.76 -11.37 -4.39
C ILE A 9 6.94 -10.60 -5.43
N GLU A 10 7.60 -9.86 -6.33
CA GLU A 10 6.93 -9.12 -7.40
C GLU A 10 6.15 -10.03 -8.34
N GLU A 11 6.75 -11.15 -8.76
CA GLU A 11 6.09 -12.17 -9.60
C GLU A 11 4.86 -12.76 -8.91
N TYR A 12 4.97 -13.06 -7.61
CA TYR A 12 3.83 -13.56 -6.84
C TYR A 12 2.73 -12.52 -6.68
N SER A 13 3.07 -11.27 -6.35
CA SER A 13 2.11 -10.16 -6.29
C SER A 13 1.39 -9.97 -7.62
N LYS A 14 2.13 -9.89 -8.74
CA LYS A 14 1.56 -9.77 -10.09
C LYS A 14 0.63 -10.93 -10.47
N SER A 15 0.90 -12.14 -9.99
CA SER A 15 0.04 -13.30 -10.23
C SER A 15 -1.34 -13.21 -9.54
N LEU A 16 -1.49 -12.28 -8.58
CA LEU A 16 -2.72 -12.03 -7.83
C LEU A 16 -3.37 -10.69 -8.23
N LYS A 17 -3.33 -10.36 -9.52
CA LYS A 17 -3.98 -9.18 -10.08
C LYS A 17 -5.50 -9.20 -9.87
N TRP A 18 -6.06 -8.07 -9.46
CA TRP A 18 -7.49 -7.93 -9.15
C TRP A 18 -8.17 -6.68 -9.75
N THR A 19 -7.43 -5.84 -10.49
CA THR A 19 -7.97 -4.71 -11.27
C THR A 19 -7.95 -5.03 -12.77
N PRO A 20 -8.72 -4.31 -13.60
CA PRO A 20 -8.42 -4.25 -15.03
C PRO A 20 -7.04 -3.61 -15.27
N GLU A 21 -6.55 -3.74 -16.51
CA GLU A 21 -5.27 -3.16 -16.94
C GLU A 21 -4.13 -3.46 -15.96
N ASN A 22 -3.25 -2.50 -15.66
CA ASN A 22 -2.15 -2.71 -14.73
C ASN A 22 -2.27 -1.90 -13.44
N PHE A 23 -3.44 -1.31 -13.16
CA PHE A 23 -3.64 -0.36 -12.05
C PHE A 23 -3.22 -0.93 -10.68
N TYR A 24 -3.53 -2.20 -10.40
CA TYR A 24 -3.07 -2.87 -9.18
C TYR A 24 -1.55 -2.84 -9.04
N TRP A 25 -0.83 -3.20 -10.11
CA TRP A 25 0.61 -3.27 -10.06
C TRP A 25 1.24 -1.88 -10.01
N GLU A 26 0.67 -0.91 -10.74
CA GLU A 26 1.10 0.48 -10.68
C GLU A 26 0.95 1.07 -9.28
N HIS A 27 -0.22 0.85 -8.64
CA HIS A 27 -0.42 1.17 -7.22
C HIS A 27 0.61 0.48 -6.34
N THR A 28 0.75 -0.84 -6.44
CA THR A 28 1.68 -1.62 -5.60
C THR A 28 3.13 -1.15 -5.76
N SER A 29 3.56 -0.85 -6.98
CA SER A 29 4.90 -0.33 -7.28
C SER A 29 5.08 1.09 -6.72
N GLN A 30 4.08 1.96 -6.85
CA GLN A 30 4.11 3.31 -6.31
C GLN A 30 4.15 3.30 -4.77
N VAL A 31 3.35 2.45 -4.11
CA VAL A 31 3.40 2.23 -2.67
C VAL A 31 4.80 1.77 -2.24
N ARG A 32 5.41 0.81 -2.95
CA ARG A 32 6.79 0.39 -2.66
C ARG A 32 7.76 1.56 -2.72
N ASP A 33 7.69 2.38 -3.76
CA ASP A 33 8.63 3.50 -3.95
C ASP A 33 8.47 4.57 -2.86
N PHE A 34 7.22 4.92 -2.50
CA PHE A 34 6.97 5.82 -1.37
C PHE A 34 7.38 5.21 -0.03
N ALA A 35 7.14 3.91 0.19
CA ALA A 35 7.53 3.23 1.41
C ALA A 35 9.06 3.23 1.58
N LEU A 36 9.80 2.97 0.49
CA LEU A 36 11.27 3.06 0.49
C LEU A 36 11.79 4.48 0.65
N MET A 37 11.10 5.48 0.08
CA MET A 37 11.42 6.89 0.30
C MET A 37 11.30 7.25 1.79
N ILE A 38 10.18 6.91 2.42
CA ILE A 38 9.95 7.20 3.85
C ILE A 38 10.94 6.42 4.72
N GLN A 39 11.14 5.12 4.44
CA GLN A 39 12.07 4.25 5.16
C GLN A 39 13.51 4.79 5.12
N LYS A 40 13.93 5.39 4.00
CA LYS A 40 15.25 6.00 3.89
C LYS A 40 15.44 7.18 4.85
N GLU A 41 14.39 7.96 5.08
CA GLU A 41 14.43 9.14 5.96
C GLU A 41 14.30 8.76 7.45
N ILE A 42 13.44 7.78 7.77
CA ILE A 42 13.10 7.46 9.18
C ILE A 42 13.77 6.19 9.72
N GLY A 43 14.38 5.38 8.85
CA GLY A 43 14.96 4.09 9.21
C GLY A 43 13.95 2.94 9.18
N GLY A 44 14.24 1.87 9.92
CA GLY A 44 13.46 0.63 9.93
C GLY A 44 14.03 -0.46 8.99
N ASP A 45 13.53 -1.69 9.12
CA ASP A 45 14.01 -2.81 8.31
C ASP A 45 13.49 -2.69 6.87
N LYS A 46 14.39 -2.30 5.96
CA LYS A 46 14.09 -2.13 4.53
C LYS A 46 13.43 -3.37 3.91
N ASP A 47 13.81 -4.58 4.32
CA ASP A 47 13.24 -5.80 3.73
C ASP A 47 11.79 -6.00 4.17
N VAL A 48 11.48 -5.67 5.42
CA VAL A 48 10.11 -5.70 5.96
C VAL A 48 9.24 -4.67 5.27
N VAL A 49 9.72 -3.43 5.14
CA VAL A 49 9.00 -2.35 4.45
C VAL A 49 8.74 -2.71 2.99
N GLU A 50 9.78 -3.14 2.26
CA GLU A 50 9.67 -3.45 0.83
C GLU A 50 8.77 -4.67 0.58
N ALA A 51 8.88 -5.73 1.39
CA ALA A 51 8.04 -6.91 1.24
C ALA A 51 6.58 -6.64 1.61
N SER A 52 6.33 -5.86 2.67
CA SER A 52 4.97 -5.49 3.08
C SER A 52 4.27 -4.63 2.04
N ALA A 53 4.97 -3.64 1.46
CA ALA A 53 4.43 -2.81 0.37
C ALA A 53 4.04 -3.64 -0.86
N LEU A 54 4.89 -4.58 -1.28
CA LEU A 54 4.62 -5.43 -2.44
C LEU A 54 3.47 -6.43 -2.22
N LEU A 55 3.14 -6.75 -0.97
CA LEU A 55 2.20 -7.82 -0.62
C LEU A 55 0.91 -7.31 0.05
N HIS A 56 0.80 -6.03 0.39
CA HIS A 56 -0.31 -5.51 1.22
C HIS A 56 -1.70 -5.78 0.64
N ASP A 57 -1.84 -5.72 -0.69
CA ASP A 57 -3.12 -5.77 -1.38
C ASP A 57 -3.43 -7.10 -2.09
N ILE A 58 -2.57 -8.12 -1.96
CA ILE A 58 -2.74 -9.40 -2.68
C ILE A 58 -4.04 -10.14 -2.30
N GLY A 59 -4.58 -9.87 -1.12
CA GLY A 59 -5.85 -10.42 -0.64
C GLY A 59 -7.07 -9.91 -1.40
N LYS A 60 -6.97 -8.75 -2.07
CA LYS A 60 -8.06 -8.18 -2.88
C LYS A 60 -8.43 -9.05 -4.08
N ALA A 61 -7.53 -9.94 -4.52
CA ALA A 61 -7.84 -10.98 -5.51
C ALA A 61 -8.87 -12.02 -5.04
N LYS A 62 -9.08 -12.13 -3.73
CA LYS A 62 -10.11 -13.00 -3.14
C LYS A 62 -11.30 -12.23 -2.59
N LEU A 63 -11.05 -11.04 -2.04
CA LEU A 63 -12.09 -10.22 -1.41
C LEU A 63 -11.79 -8.74 -1.66
N LEU A 64 -12.57 -8.10 -2.54
CA LEU A 64 -12.49 -6.66 -2.75
C LEU A 64 -13.41 -5.92 -1.75
N ALA A 65 -13.13 -6.07 -0.46
CA ALA A 65 -13.91 -5.50 0.65
C ALA A 65 -13.06 -5.42 1.93
N PRO A 66 -13.57 -4.80 3.03
CA PRO A 66 -12.90 -4.88 4.33
C PRO A 66 -12.60 -6.33 4.74
N GLY A 67 -11.41 -6.58 5.29
CA GLY A 67 -10.93 -7.91 5.67
C GLY A 67 -9.93 -8.53 4.68
N HIS A 68 -9.70 -7.89 3.53
CA HIS A 68 -8.67 -8.30 2.57
C HIS A 68 -7.26 -8.26 3.19
N GLU A 69 -7.03 -7.40 4.17
CA GLU A 69 -5.76 -7.23 4.89
C GLU A 69 -5.35 -8.52 5.61
N GLU A 70 -6.31 -9.20 6.25
CA GLU A 70 -6.05 -10.49 6.92
C GLU A 70 -5.78 -11.59 5.90
N ILE A 71 -6.46 -11.57 4.75
CA ILE A 71 -6.21 -12.51 3.65
C ILE A 71 -4.82 -12.26 3.05
N SER A 72 -4.44 -11.00 2.81
CA SER A 72 -3.10 -10.60 2.34
C SER A 72 -2.03 -11.11 3.29
N ALA A 73 -2.20 -10.90 4.59
CA ALA A 73 -1.29 -11.36 5.64
C ALA A 73 -1.10 -12.89 5.63
N GLN A 74 -2.18 -13.66 5.47
CA GLN A 74 -2.09 -15.13 5.38
C GLN A 74 -1.39 -15.61 4.10
N LEU A 75 -1.70 -14.98 2.96
CA LEU A 75 -1.07 -15.27 1.67
C LEU A 75 0.43 -14.94 1.71
N ALA A 76 0.79 -13.78 2.25
CA ALA A 76 2.16 -13.32 2.44
C ALA A 76 2.94 -14.27 3.35
N LYS A 77 2.39 -14.67 4.51
CA LYS A 77 3.02 -15.65 5.41
C LYS A 77 3.38 -16.94 4.67
N LYS A 78 2.40 -17.52 3.96
CA LYS A 78 2.57 -18.77 3.24
C LYS A 78 3.61 -18.64 2.13
N PHE A 79 3.58 -17.56 1.37
CA PHE A 79 4.51 -17.34 0.26
C PHE A 79 5.94 -17.08 0.74
N LEU A 80 6.12 -16.18 1.71
CA LEU A 80 7.44 -15.82 2.24
C LEU A 80 8.13 -17.03 2.90
N GLY A 81 7.37 -17.87 3.61
CA GLY A 81 7.88 -19.13 4.14
C GLY A 81 8.37 -20.09 3.03
N LYS A 82 7.65 -20.20 1.91
CA LYS A 82 8.05 -21.04 0.78
C LYS A 82 9.37 -20.59 0.14
N ILE A 83 9.60 -19.29 0.05
CA ILE A 83 10.86 -18.74 -0.50
C ILE A 83 11.98 -18.64 0.56
N LYS A 84 11.76 -19.17 1.77
CA LYS A 84 12.70 -19.16 2.90
C LYS A 84 13.15 -17.73 3.29
N PHE A 85 12.19 -16.80 3.32
CA PHE A 85 12.42 -15.48 3.89
C PHE A 85 12.66 -15.59 5.41
N ASP A 86 13.40 -14.64 6.00
CA ASP A 86 13.72 -14.65 7.42
C ASP A 86 12.45 -14.66 8.30
N GLU A 87 12.32 -15.63 9.20
CA GLU A 87 11.10 -15.84 9.99
C GLU A 87 10.75 -14.66 10.90
N ASN A 88 11.75 -13.99 11.47
CA ASN A 88 11.53 -12.80 12.31
C ASN A 88 10.98 -11.66 11.45
N LYS A 89 11.49 -11.51 10.21
CA LYS A 89 10.96 -10.53 9.26
C LYS A 89 9.57 -10.90 8.74
N ILE A 90 9.28 -12.18 8.51
CA ILE A 90 7.93 -12.64 8.11
C ILE A 90 6.89 -12.15 9.12
N SER A 91 7.14 -12.33 10.41
CA SER A 91 6.21 -11.89 11.47
C SER A 91 5.91 -10.39 11.38
N LYS A 92 6.95 -9.56 11.21
CA LYS A 92 6.82 -8.11 11.06
C LYS A 92 6.07 -7.71 9.78
N VAL A 93 6.34 -8.38 8.66
CA VAL A 93 5.63 -8.12 7.39
C VAL A 93 4.13 -8.37 7.55
N ILE A 94 3.75 -9.49 8.18
CA ILE A 94 2.34 -9.84 8.43
C ILE A 94 1.67 -8.80 9.34
N GLU A 95 2.37 -8.33 10.37
CA GLU A 95 1.88 -7.28 11.26
C GLU A 95 1.61 -5.97 10.51
N CYS A 96 2.55 -5.55 9.64
CA CYS A 96 2.38 -4.36 8.82
C CYS A 96 1.15 -4.47 7.91
N ILE A 97 1.03 -5.58 7.17
CA ILE A 97 -0.05 -5.80 6.20
C ILE A 97 -1.44 -5.81 6.86
N ARG A 98 -1.54 -6.24 8.12
CA ARG A 98 -2.83 -6.28 8.84
C ARG A 98 -3.41 -4.90 9.17
N TYR A 99 -2.59 -3.84 9.16
CA TYR A 99 -2.99 -2.50 9.62
C TYR A 99 -3.68 -2.50 11.00
N LYS A 100 -3.13 -3.27 11.95
CA LYS A 100 -3.67 -3.36 13.32
C LYS A 100 -2.80 -2.69 14.39
N ASN A 101 -1.50 -2.60 14.18
CA ASN A 101 -0.58 -2.00 15.15
C ASN A 101 0.20 -0.84 14.50
N PHE A 102 -0.11 0.39 14.88
CA PHE A 102 0.51 1.61 14.32
C PHE A 102 1.63 2.18 15.20
N GLU A 103 1.90 1.56 16.35
CA GLU A 103 3.13 1.83 17.13
C GLU A 103 4.36 1.23 16.43
N ASN A 104 4.15 0.24 15.55
CA ASN A 104 5.20 -0.33 14.71
C ASN A 104 5.60 0.69 13.60
N PRO A 105 6.86 1.16 13.58
CA PRO A 105 7.32 2.13 12.59
C PRO A 105 7.13 1.67 11.14
N GLU A 106 7.44 0.42 10.82
CA GLU A 106 7.28 -0.13 9.47
C GLU A 106 5.80 -0.19 9.03
N ALA A 107 4.88 -0.45 9.96
CA ALA A 107 3.44 -0.41 9.67
C ALA A 107 2.97 1.02 9.37
N LYS A 108 3.50 2.01 10.11
CA LYS A 108 3.24 3.44 9.87
C LYS A 108 3.82 3.90 8.52
N VAL A 109 5.00 3.39 8.13
CA VAL A 109 5.59 3.60 6.80
C VAL A 109 4.66 3.08 5.71
N LEU A 110 4.23 1.82 5.82
CA LEU A 110 3.35 1.19 4.83
C LEU A 110 2.05 1.98 4.63
N ARG A 111 1.37 2.32 5.73
CA ARG A 111 0.10 3.06 5.68
C ARG A 111 0.26 4.45 5.07
N SER A 112 1.35 5.13 5.42
CA SER A 112 1.67 6.44 4.86
C SER A 112 1.89 6.34 3.36
N ALA A 113 2.67 5.37 2.91
CA ALA A 113 2.97 5.15 1.50
C ALA A 113 1.73 4.77 0.68
N ASP A 114 0.87 3.91 1.22
CA ASP A 114 -0.41 3.52 0.62
C ASP A 114 -1.35 4.72 0.44
N SER A 115 -1.46 5.55 1.47
CA SER A 115 -2.23 6.79 1.43
C SER A 115 -1.66 7.83 0.46
N MET A 116 -0.33 7.96 0.40
CA MET A 116 0.34 8.82 -0.57
C MET A 116 0.06 8.36 -2.00
N SER A 117 0.07 7.04 -2.25
CA SER A 117 -0.21 6.45 -3.57
C SER A 117 -1.59 6.86 -4.09
N LEU A 118 -2.64 6.74 -3.26
CA LEU A 118 -3.97 7.20 -3.66
C LEU A 118 -3.98 8.68 -4.07
N ILE A 119 -3.30 9.56 -3.32
CA ILE A 119 -3.30 11.00 -3.59
C ILE A 119 -2.46 11.34 -4.83
N MET A 120 -1.32 10.70 -4.99
CA MET A 120 -0.34 11.01 -6.04
C MET A 120 -0.56 10.23 -7.34
N ASP A 121 -1.50 9.29 -7.37
CA ASP A 121 -1.73 8.47 -8.53
C ASP A 121 -2.04 9.31 -9.79
N ASN A 122 -1.36 8.97 -10.87
CA ASN A 122 -1.48 9.56 -12.19
C ASN A 122 -1.64 8.49 -13.29
N SER A 123 -1.76 7.21 -12.93
CA SER A 123 -1.89 6.10 -13.86
C SER A 123 -3.34 5.75 -14.20
N GLY A 124 -4.30 6.28 -13.43
CA GLY A 124 -5.74 6.06 -13.63
C GLY A 124 -6.35 5.06 -12.63
N GLY A 125 -5.53 4.44 -11.77
CA GLY A 125 -5.98 3.52 -10.73
C GLY A 125 -6.91 4.18 -9.71
N ARG A 126 -6.65 5.43 -9.32
CA ARG A 126 -7.49 6.26 -8.44
C ARG A 126 -8.84 6.51 -9.09
N GLU A 127 -8.87 6.94 -10.34
CA GLU A 127 -10.12 7.17 -11.07
C GLU A 127 -10.93 5.88 -11.19
N TRP A 128 -10.26 4.74 -11.47
CA TRP A 128 -10.91 3.43 -11.46
C TRP A 128 -11.46 3.08 -10.07
N TYR A 129 -10.70 3.27 -9.00
CA TYR A 129 -11.11 2.99 -7.63
C TYR A 129 -12.30 3.87 -7.21
N PHE A 130 -12.25 5.17 -7.48
CA PHE A 130 -13.35 6.10 -7.21
C PHE A 130 -14.62 5.68 -7.95
N LYS A 131 -14.52 5.27 -9.22
CA LYS A 131 -15.66 4.83 -10.00
C LYS A 131 -16.26 3.51 -9.50
N ASN A 132 -15.43 2.50 -9.25
CA ASN A 132 -15.91 1.12 -9.05
C ASN A 132 -16.09 0.73 -7.58
N VAL A 133 -15.40 1.39 -6.65
CA VAL A 133 -15.51 1.12 -5.20
C VAL A 133 -16.31 2.20 -4.51
N LEU A 134 -16.09 3.47 -4.88
CA LEU A 134 -16.77 4.62 -4.27
C LEU A 134 -18.00 5.08 -5.07
N ASN A 135 -18.28 4.49 -6.23
CA ASN A 135 -19.39 4.84 -7.13
C ASN A 135 -19.38 6.29 -7.61
N ASN A 136 -18.21 6.94 -7.64
CA ASN A 136 -18.04 8.39 -7.87
C ASN A 136 -18.89 9.27 -6.95
N ASP A 137 -19.34 8.75 -5.81
CA ASP A 137 -20.06 9.55 -4.82
C ASP A 137 -19.09 10.57 -4.22
N LYS A 138 -19.38 11.86 -4.43
CA LYS A 138 -18.49 12.95 -4.00
C LYS A 138 -18.20 12.91 -2.50
N LYS A 139 -19.20 12.59 -1.67
CA LYS A 139 -19.03 12.55 -0.20
C LYS A 139 -18.08 11.42 0.19
N ARG A 140 -18.22 10.24 -0.42
CA ARG A 140 -17.31 9.09 -0.21
C ARG A 140 -15.91 9.39 -0.72
N VAL A 141 -15.77 10.00 -1.89
CA VAL A 141 -14.46 10.39 -2.45
C VAL A 141 -13.75 11.41 -1.54
N LEU A 142 -14.45 12.46 -1.12
CA LEU A 142 -13.89 13.45 -0.18
C LEU A 142 -13.51 12.81 1.16
N GLY A 143 -14.35 11.91 1.68
CA GLY A 143 -14.07 11.17 2.89
C GLY A 143 -12.82 10.30 2.78
N GLU A 144 -12.65 9.57 1.66
CA GLU A 144 -11.45 8.75 1.44
C GLU A 144 -10.20 9.63 1.29
N LEU A 145 -10.27 10.74 0.55
CA LEU A 145 -9.14 11.68 0.42
C LEU A 145 -8.71 12.26 1.77
N GLN A 146 -9.68 12.70 2.59
CA GLN A 146 -9.41 13.24 3.93
C GLN A 146 -8.80 12.19 4.85
N LYS A 147 -9.36 10.98 4.82
CA LYS A 147 -8.84 9.83 5.55
C LYS A 147 -7.40 9.54 5.14
N SER A 148 -7.12 9.31 3.86
CA SER A 148 -5.76 9.03 3.37
C SER A 148 -4.77 10.12 3.77
N PHE A 149 -5.12 11.41 3.61
CA PHE A 149 -4.23 12.49 4.05
C PHE A 149 -3.95 12.48 5.56
N SER A 150 -4.96 12.14 6.36
CA SER A 150 -4.81 12.03 7.82
C SER A 150 -3.94 10.85 8.27
N GLU A 151 -3.93 9.77 7.48
CA GLU A 151 -3.20 8.53 7.75
C GLU A 151 -1.71 8.62 7.41
N ILE A 152 -1.30 9.62 6.62
CA ILE A 152 0.11 9.92 6.39
C ILE A 152 0.73 10.34 7.72
N GLY A 153 1.66 9.55 8.22
CA GLY A 153 2.17 9.65 9.58
C GLY A 153 3.39 10.55 9.76
N PHE A 154 3.88 11.16 8.68
CA PHE A 154 5.14 11.92 8.66
C PHE A 154 4.94 13.28 7.98
N ASP A 155 5.43 14.35 8.60
CA ASP A 155 5.16 15.72 8.13
C ASP A 155 5.78 15.98 6.75
N PHE A 156 7.02 15.56 6.52
CA PHE A 156 7.65 15.69 5.20
C PHE A 156 6.86 14.97 4.09
N ALA A 157 6.24 13.83 4.42
CA ALA A 157 5.42 13.07 3.48
C ALA A 157 4.08 13.77 3.22
N LYS A 158 3.49 14.41 4.23
CA LYS A 158 2.30 15.26 4.06
C LYS A 158 2.61 16.46 3.19
N GLU A 159 3.71 17.15 3.45
CA GLU A 159 4.17 18.29 2.66
C GLU A 159 4.37 17.89 1.20
N PHE A 160 4.99 16.73 0.95
CA PHE A 160 5.22 16.18 -0.38
C PHE A 160 3.91 16.03 -1.19
N VAL A 161 2.84 15.50 -0.59
CA VAL A 161 1.57 15.27 -1.31
C VAL A 161 0.59 16.44 -1.26
N ASN A 162 0.84 17.46 -0.43
CA ASN A 162 -0.14 18.49 -0.10
C ASN A 162 -0.67 19.21 -1.33
N LYS A 163 0.20 19.54 -2.30
CA LYS A 163 -0.22 20.24 -3.53
C LYS A 163 -1.30 19.47 -4.28
N ASP A 164 -1.12 18.16 -4.46
CA ASP A 164 -2.03 17.30 -5.22
C ASP A 164 -3.29 16.98 -4.41
N TYR A 165 -3.15 16.79 -3.09
CA TYR A 165 -4.29 16.72 -2.18
C TYR A 165 -5.21 17.95 -2.29
N GLN A 166 -4.66 19.17 -2.25
CA GLN A 166 -5.45 20.40 -2.39
C GLN A 166 -6.11 20.55 -3.77
N LYS A 167 -5.51 20.01 -4.84
CA LYS A 167 -6.16 19.98 -6.16
C LYS A 167 -7.35 19.01 -6.15
N LEU A 168 -7.17 17.82 -5.59
CA LEU A 168 -8.23 16.81 -5.50
C LEU A 168 -9.40 17.30 -4.65
N LEU A 169 -9.15 17.92 -3.50
CA LEU A 169 -10.21 18.52 -2.69
C LEU A 169 -11.02 19.56 -3.46
N ARG A 170 -10.37 20.40 -4.28
CA ARG A 170 -11.06 21.38 -5.13
C ARG A 170 -11.88 20.72 -6.25
N LYS A 171 -11.38 19.62 -6.82
CA LYS A 171 -12.06 18.86 -7.88
C LYS A 171 -13.35 18.18 -7.39
N TYR A 172 -13.34 17.66 -6.17
CA TYR A 172 -14.45 16.84 -5.63
C TYR A 172 -15.34 17.56 -4.61
N ARG A 173 -15.02 18.80 -4.22
CA ARG A 173 -15.96 19.71 -3.55
C ARG A 173 -17.23 19.94 -4.38
#